data_AF-A0A1V5NIJ5-F1
#
_entry.id   AF-A0A1V5NIJ5-F1
#
_cell.length_a   1.000
_cell.length_b   1.000
_cell.length_c   1.000
_cell.angle_alpha   90.00
_cell.angle_beta   90.00
_cell.angle_gamma   90.00
#
_symmetry.space_group_name_H-M   'P 1'
#
loop_
_entity.id
_entity.type
_entity.pdbx_description
1 polymer ?
#
loop_
_entity_poly.entity_id
_entity_poly.type
_entity_poly.pdbx_seq_one_letter_code
_entity_poly.pdbx_strand_id
1 'polypeptide(L)'
;MPTKHLPILAEMLPLLEKRLRREYAAGDPSIELRIIPILGAVPDALSVNDTRRFTEFILDLPCGVQQMSTQFPGLVETSMNPGVISTATGSVILISHLQSSSLRVIAELGEKLRQIVGRIGGTVEAGVPYPPWQTSPDAPLVKKVSDLYSGLGGSAMRLNVVHAGLECGAIGELIPGMEMVSFGPTIENAHTPNERVRIDSVERLRKLLVLLLRERL
;
A
#
# COMPACT_ATOMS: atom_id res chain seq x y z
N MET A 1 32.50 -5.98 1.40
CA MET A 1 32.86 -5.28 0.14
C MET A 1 34.37 -5.30 -0.04
N PRO A 2 34.92 -5.66 -1.22
CA PRO A 2 36.34 -5.47 -1.50
C PRO A 2 36.67 -3.98 -1.46
N THR A 3 37.62 -3.56 -0.62
CA THR A 3 38.01 -2.16 -0.39
C THR A 3 38.44 -1.40 -1.65
N LYS A 4 38.78 -2.11 -2.73
CA LYS A 4 39.20 -1.56 -4.03
C LYS A 4 38.17 -0.65 -4.71
N HIS A 5 36.88 -0.80 -4.43
CA HIS A 5 35.82 0.04 -5.04
C HIS A 5 35.40 1.22 -4.17
N LEU A 6 35.93 1.34 -2.96
CA LEU A 6 35.57 2.39 -2.02
C LEU A 6 35.83 3.81 -2.57
N PRO A 7 36.94 4.09 -3.28
CA PRO A 7 37.16 5.42 -3.86
C PRO A 7 36.09 5.81 -4.88
N ILE A 8 35.70 4.87 -5.75
CA ILE A 8 34.67 5.10 -6.77
C ILE A 8 33.32 5.36 -6.10
N LEU A 9 32.96 4.59 -5.06
CA LEU A 9 31.72 4.80 -4.33
C LEU A 9 31.70 6.15 -3.59
N ALA A 10 32.82 6.55 -2.98
CA ALA A 10 32.93 7.84 -2.30
C ALA A 10 32.73 9.03 -3.25
N GLU A 11 33.10 8.88 -4.53
CA GLU A 11 32.84 9.88 -5.57
C GLU A 11 31.39 9.84 -6.09
N MET A 12 30.84 8.65 -6.32
CA MET A 12 29.51 8.48 -6.92
C MET A 12 28.35 8.77 -5.96
N LEU A 13 28.50 8.43 -4.68
CA LEU A 13 27.40 8.50 -3.71
C LEU A 13 26.86 9.93 -3.52
N PRO A 14 27.70 10.98 -3.33
CA PRO A 14 27.22 12.35 -3.17
C PRO A 14 26.52 12.88 -4.44
N LEU A 15 26.99 12.46 -5.62
CA LEU A 15 26.37 12.82 -6.89
C LEU A 15 24.97 12.20 -7.02
N LEU A 16 24.85 10.92 -6.64
CA LEU A 16 23.57 10.23 -6.62
C LEU A 16 22.61 10.83 -5.59
N GLU A 17 23.07 11.08 -4.37
CA GLU A 17 22.25 11.71 -3.32
C GLU A 17 21.72 13.07 -3.78
N LYS A 18 22.59 13.93 -4.33
CA LYS A 18 22.20 15.24 -4.87
C LYS A 18 21.14 15.11 -5.96
N ARG A 19 21.29 14.12 -6.85
CA ARG A 19 20.30 13.83 -7.91
C ARG A 19 18.96 13.43 -7.31
N LEU A 20 18.95 12.46 -6.39
CA LEU A 20 17.73 11.96 -5.75
C LEU A 20 17.02 13.07 -4.95
N ARG A 21 17.75 13.86 -4.16
CA ARG A 21 17.15 15.00 -3.44
C ARG A 21 16.51 16.03 -4.36
N ARG A 22 17.08 16.26 -5.55
CA ARG A 22 16.49 17.17 -6.54
C ARG A 22 15.23 16.56 -7.15
N GLU A 23 15.26 15.29 -7.50
CA GLU A 23 14.16 14.57 -8.15
C GLU A 23 12.97 14.38 -7.21
N TYR A 24 13.23 14.00 -5.96
CA TYR A 24 12.22 13.71 -4.95
C TYR A 24 11.98 14.88 -3.99
N ALA A 25 12.45 16.09 -4.30
CA ALA A 25 12.37 17.26 -3.41
C ALA A 25 10.97 17.54 -2.83
N ALA A 26 9.92 17.27 -3.62
CA ALA A 26 8.54 17.49 -3.22
C ALA A 26 7.97 16.39 -2.29
N GLY A 27 8.47 15.16 -2.39
CA GLY A 27 7.92 14.00 -1.68
C GLY A 27 8.79 13.52 -0.53
N ASP A 28 10.12 13.54 -0.69
CA ASP A 28 11.10 13.15 0.32
C ASP A 28 12.36 14.03 0.21
N PRO A 29 12.35 15.23 0.81
CA PRO A 29 13.53 16.11 0.80
C PRO A 29 14.67 15.59 1.69
N SER A 30 14.42 14.55 2.50
CA SER A 30 15.33 14.06 3.54
C SER A 30 16.20 12.88 3.13
N ILE A 31 16.12 12.42 1.87
CA ILE A 31 16.91 11.31 1.35
C ILE A 31 18.39 11.48 1.70
N GLU A 32 18.98 10.44 2.28
CA GLU A 32 20.38 10.42 2.67
C GLU A 32 21.02 9.09 2.29
N LEU A 33 22.21 9.16 1.69
CA LEU A 33 23.00 7.98 1.36
C LEU A 33 24.27 7.97 2.20
N ARG A 34 24.55 6.85 2.88
CA ARG A 34 25.74 6.70 3.74
C ARG A 34 26.53 5.46 3.37
N ILE A 35 27.86 5.57 3.46
CA ILE A 35 28.76 4.43 3.48
C ILE A 35 29.16 4.20 4.93
N ILE A 36 28.75 3.06 5.48
CA ILE A 36 29.05 2.68 6.85
C ILE A 36 29.96 1.44 6.81
N PRO A 37 31.20 1.53 7.32
CA PRO A 37 32.05 0.37 7.45
C PRO A 37 31.43 -0.66 8.40
N ILE A 38 31.35 -1.91 7.96
CA ILE A 38 30.99 -3.03 8.83
C ILE A 38 32.27 -3.48 9.54
N LEU A 39 32.28 -3.39 10.87
CA LEU A 39 33.36 -3.88 11.72
C LEU A 39 33.09 -5.34 12.09
N GLY A 40 34.13 -6.19 12.05
CA GLY A 40 34.03 -7.60 12.44
C GLY A 40 34.11 -8.58 11.26
N ALA A 41 33.49 -9.76 11.42
CA ALA A 41 33.50 -10.80 10.40
C ALA A 41 32.81 -10.32 9.12
N VAL A 42 33.46 -10.54 7.97
CA VAL A 42 32.86 -10.25 6.67
C VAL A 42 31.75 -11.27 6.44
N PRO A 43 30.48 -10.85 6.32
CA PRO A 43 29.40 -11.78 6.02
C PRO A 43 29.60 -12.38 4.64
N ASP A 44 29.07 -13.59 4.44
CA ASP A 44 28.95 -14.15 3.10
C ASP A 44 28.22 -13.17 2.18
N ALA A 45 28.67 -13.11 0.94
CA ALA A 45 28.11 -12.23 -0.08
C ALA A 45 27.52 -13.05 -1.22
N LEU A 46 26.51 -12.50 -1.89
CA LEU A 46 26.04 -13.04 -3.15
C LEU A 46 27.19 -13.12 -4.15
N SER A 47 27.16 -14.15 -4.99
CA SER A 47 28.07 -14.21 -6.13
C SER A 47 27.85 -13.01 -7.06
N VAL A 48 28.82 -12.68 -7.90
CA VAL A 48 28.67 -11.62 -8.91
C VAL A 48 27.48 -11.90 -9.83
N ASN A 49 27.25 -13.18 -10.16
CA ASN A 49 26.14 -13.60 -11.01
C ASN A 49 24.78 -13.43 -10.31
N ASP A 50 24.66 -13.83 -9.04
CA ASP A 50 23.42 -13.67 -8.28
C ASP A 50 23.13 -12.21 -7.97
N THR A 51 24.17 -11.41 -7.71
CA THR A 51 24.05 -9.96 -7.54
C THR A 51 23.47 -9.31 -8.81
N ARG A 52 23.94 -9.71 -9.99
CA ARG A 52 23.43 -9.22 -11.27
C ARG A 52 21.97 -9.62 -11.48
N ARG A 53 21.65 -10.92 -11.36
CA ARG A 53 20.28 -11.44 -11.47
C ARG A 53 19.30 -10.74 -10.52
N PHE A 54 19.71 -10.56 -9.27
CA PHE A 54 18.87 -9.89 -8.28
C PHE A 54 18.67 -8.41 -8.60
N THR A 55 19.71 -7.72 -9.08
CA THR A 55 19.60 -6.31 -9.50
C THR A 55 18.64 -6.16 -10.69
N GLU A 56 18.75 -7.02 -11.70
CA GLU A 56 17.83 -7.06 -12.85
C GLU A 56 16.39 -7.30 -12.39
N PHE A 57 16.19 -8.26 -11.48
CA PHE A 57 14.89 -8.51 -10.87
C PHE A 57 14.30 -7.27 -10.18
N ILE A 58 15.08 -6.54 -9.38
CA ILE A 58 14.62 -5.33 -8.70
C ILE A 58 14.26 -4.23 -9.71
N LEU A 59 14.98 -4.12 -10.82
CA LEU A 59 14.68 -3.14 -11.87
C LEU A 59 13.43 -3.49 -12.69
N ASP A 60 13.14 -4.78 -12.86
CA ASP A 60 11.96 -5.27 -13.57
C ASP A 60 10.70 -5.34 -12.68
N LEU A 61 10.87 -5.30 -11.35
CA LEU A 61 9.78 -5.46 -10.39
C LEU A 61 8.82 -4.26 -10.46
N PRO A 62 7.52 -4.47 -10.69
CA PRO A 62 6.55 -3.38 -10.62
C PRO A 62 6.57 -2.72 -9.22
N CYS A 63 6.33 -1.42 -9.16
CA CYS A 63 6.30 -0.68 -7.89
C CYS A 63 5.38 0.54 -8.01
N GLY A 64 4.64 0.84 -6.95
CA GLY A 64 3.71 1.97 -6.88
C GLY A 64 2.41 1.73 -7.66
N VAL A 65 1.84 2.83 -8.17
CA VAL A 65 0.59 2.83 -8.93
C VAL A 65 0.76 2.11 -10.25
N GLN A 66 -0.07 1.09 -10.50
CA GLN A 66 -0.11 0.36 -11.76
C GLN A 66 -1.23 0.87 -12.66
N GLN A 67 -2.36 1.28 -12.06
CA GLN A 67 -3.52 1.76 -12.80
C GLN A 67 -4.35 2.70 -11.94
N MET A 68 -4.81 3.81 -12.55
CA MET A 68 -5.83 4.70 -11.98
C MET A 68 -7.22 4.22 -12.36
N SER A 69 -8.21 4.44 -11.50
CA SER A 69 -9.59 4.07 -11.77
C SER A 69 -10.16 4.88 -12.92
N THR A 70 -10.85 4.21 -13.83
CA THR A 70 -11.64 4.86 -14.89
C THR A 70 -13.02 5.29 -14.40
N GLN A 71 -13.51 4.68 -13.32
CA GLN A 71 -14.80 5.00 -12.71
C GLN A 71 -14.70 6.17 -11.73
N PHE A 72 -13.60 6.27 -10.98
CA PHE A 72 -13.39 7.29 -9.95
C PHE A 72 -12.13 8.12 -10.27
N PRO A 73 -12.28 9.27 -10.96
CA PRO A 73 -11.15 10.13 -11.32
C PRO A 73 -10.29 10.50 -10.11
N GLY A 74 -8.98 10.27 -10.23
CA GLY A 74 -7.99 10.55 -9.18
C GLY A 74 -7.81 9.43 -8.14
N LEU A 75 -8.61 8.36 -8.20
CA LEU A 75 -8.44 7.19 -7.34
C LEU A 75 -7.49 6.17 -7.97
N VAL A 76 -6.58 5.62 -7.17
CA VAL A 76 -5.77 4.46 -7.57
C VAL A 76 -6.67 3.23 -7.60
N GLU A 77 -6.62 2.47 -8.69
CA GLU A 77 -7.37 1.21 -8.82
C GLU A 77 -6.49 0.02 -8.48
N THR A 78 -5.24 0.03 -8.96
CA THR A 78 -4.28 -1.05 -8.74
C THR A 78 -2.93 -0.49 -8.37
N SER A 79 -2.32 -1.03 -7.31
CA SER A 79 -0.95 -0.71 -6.89
C SER A 79 -0.21 -1.94 -6.41
N MET A 80 1.12 -1.83 -6.35
CA MET A 80 1.95 -2.85 -5.71
C MET A 80 3.10 -2.20 -4.94
N ASN A 81 3.38 -2.71 -3.74
CA ASN A 81 4.44 -2.20 -2.88
C ASN A 81 5.39 -3.33 -2.44
N PRO A 82 6.63 -3.40 -2.95
CA PRO A 82 7.66 -4.30 -2.43
C PRO A 82 8.17 -3.77 -1.08
N GLY A 83 7.43 -4.08 -0.01
CA GLY A 83 7.61 -3.46 1.30
C GLY A 83 8.78 -4.02 2.12
N VAL A 84 9.17 -5.28 1.90
CA VAL A 84 10.24 -5.93 2.66
C VAL A 84 11.15 -6.72 1.74
N ILE A 85 12.45 -6.50 1.88
CA ILE A 85 13.50 -7.32 1.28
C ILE A 85 14.41 -7.77 2.41
N SER A 86 14.68 -9.07 2.48
CA SER A 86 15.57 -9.66 3.48
C SER A 86 16.45 -10.74 2.86
N THR A 87 17.65 -10.89 3.40
CA THR A 87 18.59 -11.95 3.02
C THR A 87 18.61 -13.00 4.12
N ALA A 88 18.49 -14.27 3.75
CA ALA A 88 18.66 -15.42 4.64
C ALA A 88 19.75 -16.35 4.09
N THR A 89 20.19 -17.33 4.89
CA THR A 89 21.19 -18.29 4.44
C THR A 89 20.67 -19.04 3.19
N GLY A 90 21.30 -18.78 2.05
CA GLY A 90 20.95 -19.41 0.77
C GLY A 90 19.76 -18.80 0.03
N SER A 91 19.17 -17.70 0.48
CA SER A 91 18.02 -17.08 -0.22
C SER A 91 17.88 -15.58 0.02
N VAL A 92 17.15 -14.93 -0.90
CA VAL A 92 16.65 -13.57 -0.75
C VAL A 92 15.13 -13.64 -0.78
N ILE A 93 14.48 -13.04 0.22
CA ILE A 93 13.03 -13.03 0.37
C ILE A 93 12.53 -11.61 0.16
N LEU A 94 11.60 -11.45 -0.78
CA LEU A 94 10.88 -10.20 -1.04
C LEU A 94 9.40 -10.41 -0.73
N ILE A 95 8.84 -9.56 0.13
CA ILE A 95 7.42 -9.53 0.43
C ILE A 95 6.83 -8.27 -0.22
N SER A 96 5.84 -8.48 -1.08
CA SER A 96 5.14 -7.42 -1.79
C SER A 96 3.65 -7.46 -1.47
N HIS A 97 3.06 -6.27 -1.25
CA HIS A 97 1.61 -6.13 -1.10
C HIS A 97 1.01 -5.64 -2.41
N LEU A 98 0.10 -6.43 -2.96
CA LEU A 98 -0.61 -6.14 -4.19
C LEU A 98 -2.06 -5.82 -3.85
N GLN A 99 -2.55 -4.69 -4.32
CA GLN A 99 -3.90 -4.24 -4.04
C GLN A 99 -4.63 -3.79 -5.30
N SER A 100 -5.85 -4.28 -5.51
CA SER A 100 -6.73 -3.89 -6.60
C SER A 100 -8.20 -4.00 -6.23
N SER A 101 -9.06 -3.20 -6.86
CA SER A 101 -10.51 -3.41 -6.83
C SER A 101 -10.98 -4.55 -7.76
N SER A 102 -10.07 -5.17 -8.52
CA SER A 102 -10.35 -6.25 -9.45
C SER A 102 -9.48 -7.49 -9.17
N LEU A 103 -10.10 -8.59 -8.73
CA LEU A 103 -9.39 -9.86 -8.51
C LEU A 103 -8.74 -10.41 -9.79
N ARG A 104 -9.32 -10.12 -10.97
CA ARG A 104 -8.72 -10.48 -12.27
C ARG A 104 -7.37 -9.79 -12.46
N VAL A 105 -7.29 -8.49 -12.18
CA VAL A 105 -6.05 -7.72 -12.32
C VAL A 105 -5.00 -8.19 -11.28
N ILE A 106 -5.43 -8.58 -10.09
CA ILE A 106 -4.54 -9.22 -9.10
C ILE A 106 -3.94 -10.51 -9.66
N ALA A 107 -4.75 -11.38 -10.27
CA ALA A 107 -4.27 -12.62 -10.86
C ALA A 107 -3.30 -12.39 -12.03
N GLU A 108 -3.60 -11.43 -12.91
CA GLU A 108 -2.74 -11.07 -14.05
C GLU A 108 -1.38 -10.53 -13.61
N LEU A 109 -1.38 -9.63 -12.62
CA LEU A 109 -0.14 -9.08 -12.07
C LEU A 109 0.64 -10.14 -11.29
N GLY A 110 -0.05 -11.05 -10.60
CA GLY A 110 0.55 -12.23 -9.97
C GLY A 110 1.25 -13.15 -10.98
N GLU A 111 0.64 -13.38 -12.15
CA GLU A 111 1.26 -14.16 -13.23
C GLU A 111 2.48 -13.45 -13.82
N LYS A 112 2.39 -12.13 -14.04
CA LYS A 112 3.55 -11.32 -14.44
C LYS A 112 4.71 -11.46 -13.46
N LEU A 113 4.45 -11.45 -12.15
CA LEU A 113 5.46 -11.67 -11.12
C LEU A 113 6.08 -13.07 -11.20
N ARG A 114 5.27 -14.12 -11.40
CA ARG A 114 5.78 -15.48 -11.60
C ARG A 114 6.73 -15.57 -12.79
N GLN A 115 6.44 -14.88 -13.88
CA GLN A 115 7.31 -14.84 -15.05
C GLN A 115 8.63 -14.11 -14.78
N ILE A 116 8.57 -12.93 -14.16
CA ILE A 116 9.76 -12.15 -13.79
C ILE A 116 10.67 -12.96 -12.85
N VAL A 117 10.09 -13.54 -11.80
CA VAL A 117 10.83 -14.34 -10.81
C VAL A 117 11.33 -15.66 -11.40
N GLY A 118 10.55 -16.28 -12.29
CA GLY A 118 10.95 -17.50 -12.99
C GLY A 118 12.19 -17.31 -13.87
N ARG A 119 12.35 -16.13 -14.52
CA ARG A 119 13.56 -15.81 -15.32
C ARG A 119 14.84 -15.79 -14.48
N ILE A 120 14.73 -15.46 -13.20
CA ILE A 120 15.85 -15.50 -12.25
C ILE A 120 15.87 -16.78 -11.43
N GLY A 121 15.11 -17.82 -11.77
CA GLY A 121 15.11 -19.10 -11.08
C GLY A 121 14.57 -19.06 -9.64
N GLY A 122 13.78 -18.05 -9.29
CA GLY A 122 13.10 -17.96 -7.99
C GLY A 122 11.70 -18.59 -8.02
N THR A 123 10.99 -18.49 -6.90
CA THR A 123 9.60 -18.93 -6.75
C THR A 123 8.72 -17.80 -6.18
N VAL A 124 7.42 -17.88 -6.45
CA VAL A 124 6.43 -16.93 -5.93
C VAL A 124 5.31 -17.70 -5.23
N GLU A 125 5.07 -17.34 -3.98
CA GLU A 125 3.91 -17.80 -3.21
C GLU A 125 2.93 -16.63 -3.07
N ALA A 126 1.65 -16.89 -3.37
CA ALA A 126 0.60 -15.89 -3.25
C ALA A 126 -0.17 -16.14 -1.96
N GLY A 127 -0.48 -15.06 -1.24
CA GLY A 127 -1.41 -15.10 -0.12
C GLY A 127 -2.86 -15.32 -0.56
N VAL A 128 -3.76 -15.44 0.41
CA VAL A 128 -5.19 -15.49 0.15
C VAL A 128 -5.67 -14.11 -0.31
N PRO A 129 -6.34 -14.00 -1.47
CA PRO A 129 -6.84 -12.71 -1.94
C PRO A 129 -7.92 -12.19 -1.00
N TYR A 130 -7.90 -10.88 -0.77
CA TYR A 130 -8.93 -10.19 -0.02
C TYR A 130 -9.99 -9.64 -1.01
N PRO A 131 -11.28 -9.96 -0.84
CA PRO A 131 -12.29 -9.58 -1.81
C PRO A 131 -12.50 -8.05 -1.83
N PRO A 132 -12.66 -7.45 -3.02
CA PRO A 132 -12.95 -6.03 -3.13
C PRO A 132 -14.39 -5.74 -2.68
N TRP A 133 -14.60 -4.57 -2.09
CA TRP A 133 -15.94 -4.09 -1.77
C TRP A 133 -16.45 -3.17 -2.89
N GLN A 134 -17.35 -3.68 -3.73
CA GLN A 134 -18.03 -2.86 -4.74
C GLN A 134 -19.21 -2.13 -4.11
N THR A 135 -19.06 -0.84 -3.83
CA THR A 135 -20.13 0.01 -3.31
C THR A 135 -20.93 0.66 -4.43
N SER A 136 -22.25 0.75 -4.26
CA SER A 136 -23.08 1.66 -5.06
C SER A 136 -23.30 2.97 -4.29
N PRO A 137 -22.91 4.14 -4.83
CA PRO A 137 -23.21 5.43 -4.20
C PRO A 137 -24.71 5.72 -4.13
N ASP A 138 -25.51 5.08 -4.99
CA ASP A 138 -26.96 5.24 -5.06
C ASP A 138 -27.73 4.27 -4.15
N ALA A 139 -27.02 3.48 -3.32
CA ALA A 139 -27.66 2.55 -2.40
C ALA A 139 -28.59 3.28 -1.40
N PRO A 140 -29.82 2.78 -1.15
CA PRO A 140 -30.74 3.35 -0.17
C PRO A 140 -30.11 3.65 1.19
N LEU A 141 -29.28 2.72 1.71
CA LEU A 141 -28.59 2.92 2.98
C LEU A 141 -27.60 4.10 2.93
N VAL A 142 -26.84 4.26 1.85
CA VAL A 142 -25.88 5.36 1.67
C VAL A 142 -26.59 6.71 1.69
N LYS A 143 -27.73 6.81 0.99
CA LYS A 143 -28.55 8.03 0.99
C LYS A 143 -29.08 8.34 2.38
N LYS A 144 -29.68 7.36 3.07
CA LYS A 144 -30.23 7.56 4.42
C LYS A 144 -29.15 7.98 5.42
N VAL A 145 -27.96 7.39 5.36
CA VAL A 145 -26.83 7.78 6.21
C VAL A 145 -26.36 9.20 5.89
N SER A 146 -26.30 9.57 4.62
CA SER A 146 -25.92 10.93 4.18
C SER A 146 -26.90 11.99 4.68
N ASP A 147 -28.20 11.71 4.61
CA ASP A 147 -29.26 12.61 5.06
C ASP A 147 -29.20 12.81 6.59
N LEU A 148 -29.07 11.72 7.35
CA LEU A 148 -28.95 11.76 8.81
C LEU A 148 -27.67 12.50 9.25
N TYR A 149 -26.55 12.26 8.58
CA TYR A 149 -25.30 12.95 8.87
C TYR A 149 -25.43 14.45 8.61
N SER A 150 -26.06 14.85 7.51
CA SER A 150 -26.30 16.26 7.17
C SER A 150 -27.16 16.96 8.22
N GLY A 151 -28.14 16.25 8.81
CA GLY A 151 -28.99 16.75 9.90
C GLY A 151 -28.25 17.02 11.22
N LEU A 152 -27.05 16.45 11.43
CA LEU A 152 -26.22 16.74 12.61
C LEU A 152 -25.56 18.13 12.56
N GLY A 153 -25.61 18.80 11.40
CA GLY A 153 -24.97 20.08 11.14
C GLY A 153 -23.46 19.97 10.87
N GLY A 154 -22.86 21.06 10.40
CA GLY A 154 -21.46 21.12 9.99
C GLY A 154 -21.27 20.81 8.50
N SER A 155 -20.09 20.29 8.14
CA SER A 155 -19.74 19.99 6.74
C SER A 155 -20.51 18.79 6.21
N ALA A 156 -20.87 18.84 4.92
CA ALA A 156 -21.52 17.72 4.22
C ALA A 156 -20.69 16.42 4.31
N MET A 157 -21.38 15.28 4.36
CA MET A 157 -20.74 13.97 4.29
C MET A 157 -20.00 13.84 2.96
N ARG A 158 -18.76 13.35 3.00
CA ARG A 158 -18.02 13.03 1.78
C ARG A 158 -18.12 11.53 1.55
N LEU A 159 -18.75 11.15 0.44
CA LEU A 159 -18.72 9.77 -0.04
C LEU A 159 -17.38 9.56 -0.72
N ASN A 160 -16.58 8.65 -0.15
CA ASN A 160 -15.24 8.35 -0.64
C ASN A 160 -15.12 6.85 -0.87
N VAL A 161 -14.46 6.49 -1.96
CA VAL A 161 -13.88 5.16 -2.15
C VAL A 161 -12.42 5.25 -1.74
N VAL A 162 -11.94 4.27 -0.99
CA VAL A 162 -10.55 4.23 -0.51
C VAL A 162 -9.79 3.12 -1.21
N HIS A 163 -8.53 3.40 -1.58
CA HIS A 163 -7.59 2.37 -1.98
C HIS A 163 -7.00 1.71 -0.73
N ALA A 164 -7.86 1.07 0.06
CA ALA A 164 -7.53 0.29 1.26
C ALA A 164 -8.41 -0.97 1.36
N GLY A 165 -7.98 -1.97 2.12
CA GLY A 165 -8.83 -3.12 2.47
C GLY A 165 -9.81 -2.76 3.58
N LEU A 166 -11.06 -3.19 3.45
CA LEU A 166 -12.11 -3.05 4.47
C LEU A 166 -12.86 -4.36 4.63
N GLU A 167 -13.22 -4.70 5.88
CA GLU A 167 -14.01 -5.90 6.24
C GLU A 167 -15.30 -6.06 5.44
N CYS A 168 -15.89 -4.96 4.97
CA CYS A 168 -17.08 -4.95 4.13
C CYS A 168 -16.94 -5.81 2.85
N GLY A 169 -15.73 -5.94 2.29
CA GLY A 169 -15.51 -6.81 1.13
C GLY A 169 -15.78 -8.28 1.47
N ALA A 170 -15.15 -8.78 2.53
CA ALA A 170 -15.31 -10.16 2.98
C ALA A 170 -16.72 -10.43 3.53
N ILE A 171 -17.26 -9.49 4.29
CA ILE A 171 -18.60 -9.58 4.85
C ILE A 171 -19.67 -9.65 3.74
N GLY A 172 -19.53 -8.84 2.68
CA GLY A 172 -20.47 -8.82 1.56
C GLY A 172 -20.44 -10.09 0.71
N GLU A 173 -19.29 -10.73 0.58
CA GLU A 173 -19.17 -12.04 -0.07
C GLU A 173 -19.88 -13.15 0.73
N LEU A 174 -19.77 -13.10 2.06
CA LEU A 174 -20.44 -14.06 2.95
C LEU A 174 -21.95 -13.86 3.05
N ILE A 175 -22.43 -12.61 2.91
CA ILE A 175 -23.86 -12.26 3.03
C ILE A 175 -24.31 -11.48 1.79
N PRO A 176 -24.60 -12.17 0.67
CA PRO A 176 -25.04 -11.54 -0.56
C PRO A 176 -26.31 -10.71 -0.37
N GLY A 177 -26.32 -9.50 -0.93
CA GLY A 177 -27.47 -8.60 -0.86
C GLY A 177 -27.54 -7.73 0.40
N MET A 178 -26.60 -7.88 1.34
CA MET A 178 -26.52 -6.99 2.49
C MET A 178 -26.07 -5.59 2.09
N GLU A 179 -26.90 -4.58 2.37
CA GLU A 179 -26.50 -3.18 2.28
C GLU A 179 -25.53 -2.85 3.42
N MET A 180 -24.41 -2.19 3.08
CA MET A 180 -23.37 -1.84 4.04
C MET A 180 -22.89 -0.42 3.80
N VAL A 181 -22.48 0.23 4.89
CA VAL A 181 -21.73 1.48 4.88
C VAL A 181 -20.60 1.39 5.88
N SER A 182 -19.46 2.02 5.59
CA SER A 182 -18.35 2.16 6.51
C SER A 182 -18.19 3.64 6.84
N PHE A 183 -18.18 3.96 8.14
CA PHE A 183 -17.99 5.31 8.64
C PHE A 183 -17.31 5.24 10.01
N GLY A 184 -16.54 6.28 10.34
CA GLY A 184 -15.72 6.30 11.54
C GLY A 184 -15.30 7.72 11.93
N PRO A 185 -14.58 7.86 13.06
CA PRO A 185 -14.04 9.15 13.46
C PRO A 185 -12.84 9.48 12.58
N THR A 186 -12.35 10.72 12.68
CA THR A 186 -11.10 11.11 12.02
C THR A 186 -9.92 10.55 12.83
N ILE A 187 -9.24 9.57 12.25
CA ILE A 187 -8.00 8.97 12.76
C ILE A 187 -6.86 9.39 11.83
N GLU A 188 -5.75 9.86 12.39
CA GLU A 188 -4.57 10.31 11.65
C GLU A 188 -3.38 9.41 11.94
N ASN A 189 -2.61 9.06 10.90
CA ASN A 189 -1.41 8.21 10.98
C ASN A 189 -1.66 6.84 11.60
N ALA A 190 -2.80 6.22 11.28
CA ALA A 190 -3.10 4.84 11.66
C ALA A 190 -1.94 3.90 11.29
N HIS A 191 -1.69 2.90 12.12
CA HIS A 191 -0.58 1.93 11.97
C HIS A 191 0.82 2.52 12.16
N THR A 192 0.92 3.69 12.79
CA THR A 192 2.20 4.29 13.18
C THR A 192 2.22 4.60 14.67
N PRO A 193 3.39 4.76 15.32
CA PRO A 193 3.46 5.27 16.70
C PRO A 193 2.86 6.67 16.89
N ASN A 194 2.61 7.41 15.81
CA ASN A 194 2.00 8.74 15.81
C ASN A 194 0.47 8.69 15.62
N GLU A 195 -0.14 7.51 15.70
CA GLU A 195 -1.58 7.31 15.59
C GLU A 195 -2.33 8.12 16.65
N ARG A 196 -3.33 8.88 16.19
CA ARG A 196 -4.16 9.71 17.05
C ARG A 196 -5.57 9.84 16.49
N VAL A 197 -6.53 10.03 17.39
CA VAL A 197 -7.94 10.26 17.03
C VAL A 197 -8.37 11.66 17.41
N ARG A 198 -9.16 12.30 16.54
CA ARG A 198 -9.77 13.60 16.82
C ARG A 198 -11.00 13.44 17.72
N ILE A 199 -10.91 13.89 18.97
CA ILE A 199 -11.96 13.72 19.99
C ILE A 199 -13.32 14.28 19.56
N ASP A 200 -13.32 15.46 18.91
CA ASP A 200 -14.55 16.09 18.39
C ASP A 200 -15.27 15.24 17.33
N SER A 201 -14.50 14.51 16.52
CA SER A 201 -15.07 13.60 15.50
C SER A 201 -15.70 12.34 16.11
N VAL A 202 -15.25 11.91 17.29
CA VAL A 202 -15.81 10.74 18.00
C VAL A 202 -17.23 11.03 18.49
N GLU A 203 -17.47 12.23 19.03
CA GLU A 203 -18.83 12.63 19.45
C GLU A 203 -19.78 12.72 18.26
N ARG A 204 -19.30 13.19 17.10
CA ARG A 204 -20.10 13.22 15.87
C ARG A 204 -20.46 11.81 15.39
N LEU A 205 -19.48 10.90 15.38
CA LEU A 205 -19.70 9.49 15.08
C LEU A 205 -20.76 8.89 16.02
N ARG A 206 -20.64 9.13 17.33
CA ARG A 206 -21.59 8.61 18.33
C ARG A 206 -23.01 9.10 18.05
N LYS A 207 -23.19 10.39 17.74
CA LYS A 207 -24.50 10.95 17.40
C LYS A 207 -25.08 10.30 16.15
N LEU A 208 -24.28 10.14 15.09
CA LEU A 208 -24.72 9.48 13.85
C LEU A 208 -25.15 8.03 14.11
N LEU A 209 -24.32 7.27 14.83
CA LEU A 209 -24.61 5.88 15.16
C LEU A 209 -25.92 5.74 15.94
N VAL A 210 -26.14 6.59 16.95
CA VAL A 210 -27.40 6.58 17.73
C VAL A 210 -28.61 6.92 16.87
N LEU A 211 -28.49 7.87 15.94
CA LEU A 211 -29.58 8.20 15.02
C LEU A 211 -29.91 7.02 14.11
N LEU A 212 -28.89 6.39 13.51
CA LEU A 212 -29.05 5.21 12.65
C LEU A 212 -29.76 4.06 13.37
N LEU A 213 -29.39 3.78 14.62
CA LEU A 213 -30.03 2.72 15.42
C LEU A 213 -31.47 3.05 15.80
N ARG A 214 -31.81 4.34 16.03
CA ARG A 214 -33.18 4.76 16.33
C ARG A 214 -34.12 4.63 15.14
N GLU A 215 -33.60 4.87 13.94
CA GLU A 215 -34.33 4.76 12.68
C GLU A 215 -34.67 3.30 12.28
N ARG A 216 -34.18 2.31 13.03
CA ARG A 216 -34.40 0.86 12.81
C ARG A 216 -34.22 0.47 11.34
N LEU A 217 -33.03 0.74 10.83
CA LEU A 217 -32.56 0.25 9.53
C LEU A 217 -32.71 -1.27 9.42
#